data_AF-A0A4P7CX71-F1
#
_entry.id   AF-A0A4P7CX71-F1
#
_cell.length_a   1.000
_cell.length_b   1.000
_cell.length_c   1.000
_cell.angle_alpha   90.00
_cell.angle_beta   90.00
_cell.angle_gamma   90.00
#
_symmetry.space_group_name_H-M   'P 1'
#
loop_
_entity.id
_entity.type
_entity.pdbx_description
1 polymer ?
#
loop_
_entity_poly.entity_id
_entity_poly.type
_entity_poly.pdbx_seq_one_letter_code
_entity_poly.pdbx_strand_id
1 'polypeptide(L)' 'MENLNAALSHVDEGVKTGSIAKGAAKGLVFSLIETLGALVGDPDLPEHARSGYEGLLEAARELRVKLER' A
#
# COMPACT_ATOMS: atom_id res chain seq x y z
N MET A 1 3.29 26.27 22.74
CA MET A 1 3.57 26.77 21.38
C MET A 1 4.68 25.96 20.69
N GLU A 2 5.75 25.59 21.40
CA GLU A 2 6.87 24.82 20.84
C GLU A 2 6.46 23.48 20.20
N ASN A 3 5.63 22.68 20.87
CA ASN A 3 5.15 21.40 20.34
C ASN A 3 4.33 21.54 19.04
N LEU A 4 3.54 22.61 18.92
CA LEU A 4 2.74 22.87 17.72
C LEU A 4 3.65 23.24 16.54
N ASN A 5 4.64 24.10 16.76
CA ASN A 5 5.61 24.46 15.72
C ASN A 5 6.44 23.25 15.27
N ALA A 6 6.87 22.40 16.21
CA ALA A 6 7.58 21.16 15.89
C ALA A 6 6.72 20.22 15.02
N ALA A 7 5.43 20.07 15.34
CA ALA A 7 4.52 19.26 14.54
C ALA A 7 4.34 19.82 13.12
N LEU A 8 4.21 21.14 12.97
CA LEU A 8 4.10 21.78 11.66
C LEU A 8 5.39 21.61 10.82
N SER A 9 6.56 21.80 11.44
CA SER A 9 7.85 21.58 10.78
C SER A 9 8.01 20.12 10.33
N HIS A 10 7.57 19.16 11.14
CA HIS A 10 7.61 17.75 10.77
C HIS A 10 6.72 17.43 9.56
N VAL A 11 5.52 18.01 9.49
CA VAL A 11 4.63 17.85 8.33
C VAL A 11 5.23 18.49 7.08
N ASP A 12 5.77 19.71 7.18
CA ASP A 12 6.43 20.40 6.06
C ASP A 12 7.63 19.61 5.52
N GLU A 13 8.49 19.08 6.41
CA GLU A 13 9.58 18.19 6.05
C GLU A 13 9.05 16.90 5.39
N GLY A 14 7.98 16.31 5.93
CA GLY A 14 7.34 15.12 5.40
C GLY A 14 6.82 15.29 3.97
N VAL A 15 6.25 16.46 3.67
CA VAL A 15 5.81 16.83 2.32
C VAL A 15 7.01 17.04 1.40
N LYS A 16 8.01 17.83 1.82
CA LYS A 16 9.20 18.15 1.01
C LYS A 16 10.02 16.92 0.64
N THR A 17 10.18 15.99 1.59
CA THR A 17 10.92 14.74 1.40
C THR A 17 10.11 13.67 0.66
N GLY A 18 8.81 13.90 0.44
CA GLY A 18 7.90 12.91 -0.13
C GLY A 18 7.65 11.70 0.78
N SER A 19 8.07 11.73 2.05
CA SER A 19 7.90 10.61 2.98
C SER A 19 6.43 10.32 3.30
N ILE A 20 5.57 11.35 3.33
CA ILE A 20 4.11 11.17 3.46
C ILE A 20 3.56 10.41 2.25
N ALA A 21 3.94 10.80 1.04
CA ALA A 21 3.51 10.12 -0.19
C ALA A 21 4.02 8.68 -0.25
N LYS A 22 5.28 8.43 0.15
CA LYS A 22 5.85 7.08 0.27
C LYS A 22 5.07 6.24 1.29
N GLY A 23 4.71 6.80 2.44
CA GLY A 23 3.89 6.14 3.46
C GLY A 23 2.49 5.79 2.96
N ALA A 24 1.82 6.74 2.31
CA ALA A 24 0.50 6.52 1.72
C ALA A 24 0.53 5.44 0.64
N ALA A 25 1.52 5.48 -0.27
CA ALA A 25 1.70 4.46 -1.30
C ALA A 25 1.90 3.06 -0.70
N LYS A 26 2.70 2.93 0.37
CA LYS A 26 2.85 1.66 1.09
C LYS A 26 1.52 1.19 1.65
N GLY A 27 0.80 2.05 2.37
CA GLY A 27 -0.51 1.71 2.95
C GLY A 27 -1.53 1.22 1.91
N LEU A 28 -1.58 1.88 0.75
CA LEU A 28 -2.42 1.46 -0.37
C LEU A 28 -2.03 0.08 -0.90
N VAL A 29 -0.74 -0.18 -1.09
CA VAL A 29 -0.26 -1.47 -1.60
C VAL A 29 -0.51 -2.61 -0.60
N PHE A 30 -0.32 -2.38 0.70
CA PHE A 30 -0.69 -3.36 1.73
C PHE A 30 -2.19 -3.67 1.69
N SER A 31 -3.04 -2.64 1.63
CA SER A 31 -4.49 -2.80 1.55
C SER A 31 -4.92 -3.58 0.30
N LEU A 32 -4.26 -3.35 -0.85
CA LEU A 32 -4.49 -4.11 -2.08
C LEU A 32 -4.11 -5.58 -1.94
N ILE A 33 -2.95 -5.87 -1.36
CA ILE A 33 -2.49 -7.26 -1.13
C ILE A 33 -3.47 -7.99 -0.21
N GLU A 34 -3.92 -7.36 0.87
CA GLU A 34 -4.90 -7.95 1.78
C GLU A 34 -6.24 -8.21 1.10
N THR A 35 -6.76 -7.22 0.35
CA THR A 35 -8.03 -7.34 -0.37
C THR A 35 -7.97 -8.45 -1.42
N LEU A 36 -6.91 -8.49 -2.24
CA LEU A 36 -6.71 -9.52 -3.26
C LEU A 36 -6.49 -10.90 -2.62
N GLY A 37 -5.77 -10.97 -1.51
CA GLY A 37 -5.59 -12.21 -0.76
C GLY A 37 -6.91 -12.75 -0.20
N ALA A 38 -7.78 -11.89 0.31
CA ALA A 38 -9.12 -12.27 0.77
C ALA A 38 -9.99 -12.79 -0.38
N LEU A 39 -9.96 -12.13 -1.55
CA LEU A 39 -10.68 -12.58 -2.75
C LEU A 39 -10.17 -13.93 -3.24
N VAL A 40 -8.86 -14.10 -3.41
CA VAL A 40 -8.26 -15.38 -3.84
C VAL A 40 -8.52 -16.50 -2.81
N GLY A 41 -8.56 -16.16 -1.52
CA GLY A 41 -8.88 -17.10 -0.45
C GLY A 41 -10.35 -17.54 -0.39
N ASP A 42 -11.25 -16.86 -1.11
CA ASP A 42 -12.67 -17.20 -1.13
C ASP A 42 -12.89 -18.53 -1.90
N PRO A 43 -13.44 -19.58 -1.25
CA PRO A 43 -13.74 -20.84 -1.91
C PRO A 43 -14.83 -20.70 -2.99
N ASP A 44 -15.68 -19.68 -2.92
CA ASP A 44 -16.76 -19.43 -3.87
C ASP A 44 -16.30 -18.59 -5.09
N LEU A 45 -15.03 -18.14 -5.12
CA LEU A 45 -14.50 -17.36 -6.21
C LEU A 45 -14.49 -18.16 -7.53
N PRO A 46 -15.12 -17.65 -8.62
CA PRO A 46 -15.11 -18.32 -9.92
C PRO A 46 -13.71 -18.52 -10.48
N GLU A 47 -13.45 -19.70 -11.03
CA GLU A 47 -12.10 -20.09 -11.50
C GLU A 47 -11.52 -19.16 -12.57
N HIS A 48 -12.37 -18.64 -13.47
CA HIS A 48 -11.94 -17.69 -14.50
C HIS A 48 -11.50 -16.33 -13.93
N ALA A 49 -11.99 -15.96 -12.75
CA ALA A 49 -11.60 -14.73 -12.05
C ALA A 49 -10.38 -14.97 -11.12
N ARG A 50 -10.25 -16.19 -10.57
CA ARG A 50 -9.15 -16.60 -9.69
C ARG A 50 -7.78 -16.33 -10.28
N SER A 51 -7.51 -16.84 -11.48
CA SER A 51 -6.23 -16.61 -12.15
C SER A 51 -5.89 -15.12 -12.36
N GLY A 52 -6.91 -14.29 -12.63
CA GLY A 52 -6.74 -12.84 -12.73
C GLY A 52 -6.37 -12.17 -11.41
N TYR A 53 -7.07 -12.52 -10.33
CA TYR A 53 -6.78 -11.97 -9.00
C TYR A 53 -5.44 -12.47 -8.43
N GLU A 54 -5.04 -13.71 -8.72
CA GLU A 54 -3.70 -14.22 -8.38
C GLU A 54 -2.60 -13.45 -9.10
N GLY A 55 -2.77 -13.17 -10.40
CA GLY A 55 -1.85 -12.32 -11.15
C GLY A 55 -1.75 -10.89 -10.60
N LEU A 56 -2.88 -10.29 -10.21
CA LEU A 56 -2.91 -8.98 -9.55
C LEU A 56 -2.24 -9.00 -8.18
N LEU A 57 -2.46 -10.07 -7.40
CA LEU A 57 -1.85 -10.25 -6.08
C LEU A 57 -0.33 -10.33 -6.19
N GLU A 58 0.19 -11.05 -7.19
CA GLU A 58 1.62 -11.12 -7.45
C GLU A 58 2.19 -9.77 -7.88
N ALA A 59 1.53 -9.07 -8.80
CA ALA A 59 1.94 -7.71 -9.21
C ALA A 59 1.96 -6.72 -8.03
N ALA A 60 0.99 -6.83 -7.10
CA ALA A 60 0.96 -6.01 -5.90
C ALA A 60 2.11 -6.33 -4.94
N ARG A 61 2.49 -7.61 -4.79
CA ARG A 61 3.66 -8.03 -4.00
C ARG A 61 4.97 -7.52 -4.60
N GLU A 62 5.13 -7.58 -5.91
CA GLU A 62 6.29 -6.99 -6.59
C GLU A 62 6.37 -5.48 -6.37
N LEU A 63 5.24 -4.77 -6.47
CA LEU A 63 5.18 -3.33 -6.21
C LEU A 63 5.58 -2.99 -4.78
N ARG A 64 5.15 -3.79 -3.78
CA ARG A 64 5.58 -3.63 -2.39
C ARG A 64 7.11 -3.68 -2.27
N VAL A 65 7.74 -4.68 -2.87
CA VAL A 65 9.21 -4.82 -2.84
C VAL A 65 9.89 -3.61 -3.46
N LYS A 66 9.35 -3.06 -4.55
CA LYS A 66 9.88 -1.84 -5.19
C LYS A 66 9.78 -0.60 -4.30
N LEU A 67 8.73 -0.50 -3.46
CA LEU A 67 8.53 0.62 -2.52
C LEU A 67 9.37 0.52 -1.24
N GLU A 68 9.84 -0.69 -0.92
CA GLU A 68 10.71 -0.94 0.24
C GLU A 68 12.20 -0.76 -0.07
N ARG A 69 12.57 -0.80 -1.36
CA ARG A 69 13.87 -0.34 -1.85
C ARG A 69 14.00 1.19 -1.78
#